data_AF-A0A9C9GAR4-F1
#
_entry.id   AF-A0A9C9GAR4-F1
#
_cell.length_a   1.000
_cell.length_b   1.000
_cell.length_c   1.000
_cell.angle_alpha   90.00
_cell.angle_beta   90.00
_cell.angle_gamma   90.00
#
_symmetry.space_group_name_H-M   'P 1'
#
loop_
_entity.id
_entity.type
_entity.pdbx_description
1 polymer ?
#
loop_
_entity_poly.entity_id
_entity_poly.type
_entity_poly.pdbx_seq_one_letter_code
_entity_poly.pdbx_strand_id
1 'polypeptide(L)'
;MSKRLKKSMFVGVALLSVGLLSGQVSAENIISGAGATFPYPVYAKWAETYAKETGVKMNYQSIGSGGGIRQIEARTVDFGASDAPLKVQDLDKAGLMQFPMIMGGVVPVVNIPGVKPGELKLTSEQMADIFLGKIKKWNDARLKTNNPGLHLPDSLITVVHRSDGSGTTWIFTNYLSKVSKAWANKVGNNKAVAWPVGVGGKGNEGVASYVRRIKNSIGYVEYAYALQNKMSYAKLRNRDGHFVSPTSKNFQIAAANADWEHAPGFYMVLTDQPGADSWPITGASFILVYKTQAKPKTAAAVLKFFDWAYHHGQQMAEKLDYVPIPPKVVSLVERTWAKQIKSKSGEPVLNVSLAQ
;
A
#
# COMPACT_ATOMS: atom_id res chain seq x y z
N MET A 1 54.68 76.25 -16.87
CA MET A 1 55.06 76.07 -15.44
C MET A 1 54.64 74.69 -14.97
N SER A 2 55.61 73.87 -14.53
CA SER A 2 55.48 72.72 -13.58
C SER A 2 54.48 71.58 -13.92
N LYS A 3 54.90 70.51 -14.62
CA LYS A 3 55.42 69.23 -14.07
C LYS A 3 54.62 68.62 -12.90
N ARG A 4 54.07 67.41 -13.10
CA ARG A 4 54.45 66.18 -12.36
C ARG A 4 53.77 64.91 -12.91
N LEU A 5 54.60 64.02 -13.46
CA LEU A 5 54.36 62.58 -13.62
C LEU A 5 54.21 61.88 -12.26
N LYS A 6 53.32 60.89 -12.15
CA LYS A 6 53.49 59.64 -11.37
C LYS A 6 52.67 58.53 -12.06
N LYS A 7 53.36 57.62 -12.76
CA LYS A 7 53.65 56.21 -12.39
C LYS A 7 52.47 55.24 -12.55
N SER A 8 52.72 54.30 -13.46
CA SER A 8 52.02 53.08 -13.81
C SER A 8 51.59 52.20 -12.64
N MET A 9 50.46 51.50 -12.81
CA MET A 9 50.31 50.12 -12.35
C MET A 9 49.27 49.40 -13.23
N PHE A 10 49.75 48.61 -14.18
CA PHE A 10 48.96 47.57 -14.85
C PHE A 10 48.78 46.43 -13.85
N VAL A 11 47.56 46.18 -13.41
CA VAL A 11 47.19 44.93 -12.73
C VAL A 11 46.36 44.15 -13.74
N GLY A 12 46.97 43.10 -14.29
CA GLY A 12 46.29 42.12 -15.13
C GLY A 12 45.26 41.37 -14.28
N VAL A 13 43.98 41.51 -14.64
CA VAL A 13 42.93 40.65 -14.10
C VAL A 13 42.97 39.35 -14.89
N ALA A 14 43.50 38.30 -14.26
CA ALA A 14 43.33 36.94 -14.71
C ALA A 14 41.85 36.56 -14.53
N LEU A 15 41.13 36.43 -15.65
CA LEU A 15 39.80 35.83 -15.70
C LEU A 15 39.94 34.34 -15.35
N LEU A 16 39.76 33.99 -14.07
CA LEU A 16 39.43 32.62 -13.68
C LEU A 16 38.02 32.33 -14.19
N SER A 17 37.94 31.62 -15.31
CA SER A 17 36.75 30.90 -15.74
C SER A 17 36.45 29.80 -14.72
N VAL A 18 35.66 30.14 -13.69
CA VAL A 18 35.03 29.17 -12.81
C VAL A 18 34.05 28.38 -13.66
N GLY A 19 34.45 27.17 -14.04
CA GLY A 19 33.55 26.20 -14.64
C GLY A 19 32.40 25.92 -13.69
N LEU A 20 31.24 26.48 -13.99
CA LEU A 20 29.96 26.03 -13.46
C LEU A 20 29.73 24.61 -13.98
N LEU A 21 30.22 23.61 -13.25
CA LEU A 21 29.69 22.25 -13.30
C LEU A 21 28.29 22.28 -12.65
N SER A 22 27.34 22.88 -13.36
CA SER A 22 25.93 22.61 -13.15
C SER A 22 25.74 21.13 -13.50
N GLY A 23 25.71 20.27 -12.48
CA GLY A 23 25.32 18.88 -12.65
C GLY A 23 23.95 18.85 -13.31
N GLN A 24 23.92 18.51 -14.61
CA GLN A 24 22.69 18.16 -15.29
C GLN A 24 22.12 16.95 -14.56
N VAL A 25 21.12 17.15 -13.71
CA VAL A 25 20.27 16.06 -13.25
C VAL A 25 19.52 15.60 -14.49
N SER A 26 20.07 14.58 -15.17
CA SER A 26 19.39 13.94 -16.29
C SER A 26 18.01 13.48 -15.80
N ALA A 27 16.96 13.70 -16.60
CA ALA A 27 15.61 13.19 -16.35
C ALA A 27 15.56 11.65 -16.23
N GLU A 28 16.70 10.97 -16.46
CA GLU A 28 16.93 9.53 -16.30
C GLU A 28 16.99 9.05 -14.83
N ASN A 29 17.07 9.94 -13.83
CA ASN A 29 17.20 9.56 -12.40
C ASN A 29 15.89 9.63 -11.59
N ILE A 30 14.73 9.78 -12.22
CA ILE A 30 13.43 9.81 -11.52
C ILE A 30 12.51 8.75 -12.11
N ILE A 31 12.06 7.82 -11.28
CA ILE A 31 10.97 6.89 -11.60
C ILE A 31 9.66 7.41 -11.03
N SER A 32 8.58 7.36 -11.82
CA SER A 32 7.26 7.84 -11.42
C SER A 32 6.27 6.69 -11.26
N GLY A 33 5.58 6.66 -10.13
CA GLY A 33 4.53 5.69 -9.85
C GLY A 33 3.29 6.32 -9.24
N ALA A 34 2.16 5.62 -9.37
CA ALA A 34 0.91 6.06 -8.76
C ALA A 34 0.05 4.87 -8.35
N GLY A 35 -0.70 5.03 -7.27
CA GLY A 35 -1.76 4.08 -6.94
C GLY A 35 -2.00 3.89 -5.46
N ALA A 36 -1.97 2.64 -5.04
CA ALA A 36 -2.33 2.18 -3.72
C ALA A 36 -1.77 3.04 -2.58
N THR A 37 -2.65 3.43 -1.66
CA THR A 37 -2.28 4.13 -0.43
C THR A 37 -1.86 3.15 0.67
N PHE A 38 -2.21 1.86 0.55
CA PHE A 38 -1.89 0.83 1.53
C PHE A 38 -0.39 0.64 1.75
N PRO A 39 0.47 0.49 0.71
CA PRO A 39 1.92 0.32 0.89
C PRO A 39 2.69 1.65 0.93
N TYR A 40 1.99 2.80 0.86
CA TYR A 40 2.66 4.09 0.70
C TYR A 40 3.72 4.39 1.79
N PRO A 41 3.47 4.14 3.09
CA PRO A 41 4.48 4.34 4.14
C PRO A 41 5.79 3.62 3.87
N VAL A 42 5.75 2.36 3.43
CA VAL A 42 6.95 1.57 3.15
C VAL A 42 7.61 1.99 1.83
N TYR A 43 6.83 2.30 0.79
CA TYR A 43 7.36 2.82 -0.48
C TYR A 43 8.09 4.16 -0.30
N ALA A 44 7.53 5.06 0.49
CA ALA A 44 8.18 6.33 0.83
C ALA A 44 9.50 6.09 1.57
N LYS A 45 9.53 5.13 2.51
CA LYS A 45 10.75 4.81 3.24
C LYS A 45 11.83 4.18 2.36
N TRP A 46 11.45 3.25 1.49
CA TRP A 46 12.36 2.65 0.51
C TRP A 46 12.86 3.67 -0.50
N ALA A 47 12.00 4.58 -0.99
CA ALA A 47 12.40 5.67 -1.89
C ALA A 47 13.51 6.54 -1.28
N GLU A 48 13.32 6.93 -0.01
CA GLU A 48 14.25 7.78 0.71
C GLU A 48 15.63 7.12 0.81
N THR A 49 15.67 5.85 1.24
CA THR A 49 16.92 5.11 1.40
C THR A 49 17.58 4.82 0.06
N TYR A 50 16.82 4.34 -0.94
CA TYR A 50 17.35 4.03 -2.26
C TYR A 50 17.93 5.26 -2.96
N ALA A 51 17.30 6.43 -2.81
CA ALA A 51 17.81 7.68 -3.35
C ALA A 51 19.14 8.10 -2.70
N LYS A 52 19.32 7.83 -1.40
CA LYS A 52 20.60 8.10 -0.70
C LYS A 52 21.72 7.19 -1.18
N GLU A 53 21.40 5.93 -1.48
CA GLU A 53 22.38 4.93 -1.91
C GLU A 53 22.75 5.06 -3.40
N THR A 54 21.78 5.38 -4.25
CA THR A 54 21.93 5.27 -5.71
C THR A 54 21.77 6.58 -6.47
N GLY A 55 21.23 7.62 -5.83
CA GLY A 55 20.83 8.87 -6.49
C GLY A 55 19.52 8.79 -7.28
N VAL A 56 18.93 7.61 -7.45
CA VAL A 56 17.64 7.42 -8.15
C VAL A 56 16.49 7.81 -7.23
N LYS A 57 15.67 8.76 -7.66
CA LYS A 57 14.51 9.25 -6.90
C LYS A 57 13.24 8.57 -7.37
N MET A 58 12.32 8.33 -6.43
CA MET A 58 10.96 7.88 -6.75
C MET A 58 9.95 9.00 -6.47
N ASN A 59 9.17 9.35 -7.47
CA ASN A 59 7.97 10.16 -7.33
C ASN A 59 6.74 9.25 -7.27
N TYR A 60 6.23 8.99 -6.06
CA TYR A 60 5.06 8.14 -5.87
C TYR A 60 3.82 8.93 -5.46
N GLN A 61 2.74 8.78 -6.22
CA GLN A 61 1.46 9.45 -5.98
C GLN A 61 0.46 8.50 -5.28
N SER A 62 0.19 8.77 -3.99
CA SER A 62 -0.79 8.05 -3.16
C SER A 62 -2.23 8.46 -3.56
N ILE A 63 -2.80 7.80 -4.56
CA ILE A 63 -4.09 8.18 -5.19
C ILE A 63 -5.15 7.08 -5.18
N GLY A 64 -4.87 5.96 -4.50
CA GLY A 64 -5.70 4.77 -4.48
C GLY A 64 -5.48 3.86 -5.68
N SER A 65 -5.67 2.56 -5.47
CA SER A 65 -5.40 1.48 -6.44
C SER A 65 -6.15 1.66 -7.76
N GLY A 66 -7.39 2.16 -7.72
CA GLY A 66 -8.15 2.47 -8.93
C GLY A 66 -7.53 3.62 -9.74
N GLY A 67 -6.94 4.61 -9.07
CA GLY A 67 -6.17 5.67 -9.73
C GLY A 67 -4.88 5.14 -10.35
N GLY A 68 -4.17 4.28 -9.63
CA GLY A 68 -2.93 3.65 -10.11
C GLY A 68 -3.13 2.82 -11.37
N ILE A 69 -4.15 1.96 -11.40
CA ILE A 69 -4.52 1.16 -12.58
C ILE A 69 -4.80 2.07 -13.77
N ARG A 70 -5.62 3.11 -13.60
CA ARG A 70 -5.94 4.05 -14.69
C ARG A 70 -4.71 4.78 -15.21
N GLN A 71 -3.81 5.22 -14.32
CA GLN A 71 -2.61 5.96 -14.73
C GLN A 71 -1.59 5.09 -15.46
N ILE A 72 -1.40 3.83 -15.03
CA ILE A 72 -0.51 2.92 -15.77
C ILE A 72 -1.11 2.56 -17.13
N GLU A 73 -2.41 2.28 -17.22
CA GLU A 73 -3.10 2.00 -18.50
C GLU A 73 -3.05 3.20 -19.47
N ALA A 74 -3.13 4.42 -18.93
CA ALA A 74 -2.97 5.66 -19.69
C ALA A 74 -1.50 6.02 -19.99
N ARG A 75 -0.53 5.20 -19.55
CA ARG A 75 0.92 5.41 -19.71
C ARG A 75 1.42 6.75 -19.15
N THR A 76 0.77 7.28 -18.11
CA THR A 76 1.16 8.56 -17.47
C THR A 76 2.21 8.38 -16.37
N VAL A 77 2.47 7.14 -15.96
CA VAL A 77 3.47 6.75 -14.96
C VAL A 77 4.26 5.54 -15.45
N ASP A 78 5.44 5.32 -14.86
CA ASP A 78 6.31 4.21 -15.21
C ASP A 78 5.84 2.89 -14.60
N PHE A 79 5.15 2.95 -13.44
CA PHE A 79 4.47 1.82 -12.82
C PHE A 79 3.17 2.22 -12.11
N GLY A 80 2.21 1.31 -12.09
CA GLY A 80 1.01 1.41 -11.25
C GLY A 80 1.14 0.58 -9.98
N ALA A 81 0.37 0.90 -8.95
CA ALA A 81 0.28 0.10 -7.73
C ALA A 81 -1.17 -0.18 -7.33
N SER A 82 -1.48 -1.41 -6.93
CA SER A 82 -2.83 -1.83 -6.57
C SER A 82 -2.83 -2.93 -5.51
N ASP A 83 -3.64 -2.78 -4.46
CA ASP A 83 -3.94 -3.86 -3.49
C ASP A 83 -5.08 -4.80 -3.93
N ALA A 84 -5.75 -4.46 -5.02
CA ALA A 84 -6.72 -5.33 -5.66
C ALA A 84 -6.01 -6.04 -6.82
N PRO A 85 -5.72 -7.36 -6.73
CA PRO A 85 -5.06 -8.06 -7.81
C PRO A 85 -5.94 -8.05 -9.07
N LEU A 86 -5.32 -7.84 -10.23
CA LEU A 86 -6.00 -7.95 -11.52
C LEU A 86 -5.99 -9.40 -11.97
N LYS A 87 -7.09 -9.83 -12.61
CA LYS A 87 -7.14 -11.16 -13.23
C LYS A 87 -6.20 -11.19 -14.43
N VAL A 88 -5.70 -12.38 -14.77
CA VAL A 88 -4.80 -12.57 -15.93
C VAL A 88 -5.40 -12.03 -17.23
N GLN A 89 -6.71 -12.18 -17.43
CA GLN A 89 -7.43 -11.67 -18.61
C GLN A 89 -7.36 -10.13 -18.71
N ASP A 90 -7.50 -9.43 -17.59
CA ASP A 90 -7.42 -7.97 -17.55
C ASP A 90 -5.98 -7.50 -17.77
N LEU A 91 -5.01 -8.21 -17.17
CA LEU A 91 -3.58 -7.96 -17.37
C LEU A 91 -3.17 -8.13 -18.83
N ASP A 92 -3.59 -9.21 -19.47
CA ASP A 92 -3.28 -9.49 -20.87
C ASP A 92 -3.92 -8.46 -21.81
N LYS A 93 -5.19 -8.11 -21.56
CA LYS A 93 -5.89 -7.05 -22.32
C LYS A 93 -5.17 -5.70 -22.23
N ALA A 94 -4.64 -5.36 -21.06
CA ALA A 94 -3.90 -4.12 -20.84
C ALA A 94 -2.41 -4.21 -21.25
N GLY A 95 -1.90 -5.41 -21.58
CA GLY A 95 -0.47 -5.64 -21.84
C GLY A 95 0.41 -5.46 -20.60
N LEU A 96 -0.15 -5.68 -19.41
CA LEU A 96 0.50 -5.47 -18.11
C LEU A 96 0.97 -6.80 -17.50
N MET A 97 2.04 -6.72 -16.73
CA MET A 97 2.46 -7.73 -15.76
C MET A 97 2.22 -7.18 -14.36
N GLN A 98 1.76 -8.06 -13.48
CA GLN A 98 1.60 -7.81 -12.05
C GLN A 98 2.63 -8.59 -11.26
N PHE A 99 3.08 -8.07 -10.11
CA PHE A 99 3.84 -8.83 -9.12
C PHE A 99 3.61 -8.32 -7.69
N PRO A 100 3.61 -9.19 -6.66
CA PRO A 100 3.38 -8.80 -5.28
C PRO A 100 4.62 -8.16 -4.68
N MET A 101 4.50 -7.03 -4.00
CA MET A 101 5.64 -6.32 -3.41
C MET A 101 5.71 -6.45 -1.89
N ILE A 102 4.56 -6.42 -1.22
CA ILE A 102 4.49 -6.46 0.24
C ILE A 102 3.11 -6.93 0.68
N MET A 103 3.01 -7.47 1.89
CA MET A 103 1.74 -7.82 2.54
C MET A 103 1.53 -7.02 3.81
N GLY A 104 0.28 -6.88 4.25
CA GLY A 104 -0.06 -6.20 5.49
C GLY A 104 -1.51 -6.46 5.92
N GLY A 105 -1.94 -5.81 7.00
CA GLY A 105 -3.28 -5.96 7.55
C GLY A 105 -4.14 -4.71 7.37
N VAL A 106 -5.38 -4.88 6.94
CA VAL A 106 -6.43 -3.87 7.09
C VAL A 106 -7.03 -4.00 8.48
N VAL A 107 -7.15 -2.89 9.20
CA VAL A 107 -7.56 -2.87 10.61
C VAL A 107 -8.76 -1.97 10.84
N PRO A 108 -9.76 -2.40 11.63
CA PRO A 108 -10.82 -1.53 12.10
C PRO A 108 -10.26 -0.58 13.17
N VAL A 109 -10.19 0.70 12.84
CA VAL A 109 -9.79 1.77 13.74
C VAL A 109 -11.04 2.46 14.30
N VAL A 110 -10.99 2.83 15.58
CA VAL A 110 -12.12 3.42 16.29
C VAL A 110 -11.70 4.67 17.05
N ASN A 111 -12.66 5.57 17.25
CA ASN A 111 -12.53 6.69 18.16
C ASN A 111 -13.70 6.69 19.13
N ILE A 112 -13.57 5.90 20.20
CA ILE A 112 -14.58 5.77 21.24
C ILE A 112 -13.94 6.28 22.54
N PRO A 113 -14.52 7.29 23.20
CA PRO A 113 -13.97 7.82 24.45
C PRO A 113 -13.75 6.70 25.48
N GLY A 114 -12.52 6.62 26.00
CA GLY A 114 -12.13 5.64 27.02
C GLY A 114 -11.71 4.27 26.50
N VAL A 115 -11.89 3.96 25.20
CA VAL A 115 -11.47 2.67 24.63
C VAL A 115 -10.06 2.76 24.06
N LYS A 116 -9.16 1.96 24.62
CA LYS A 116 -7.75 1.87 24.22
C LYS A 116 -7.54 0.88 23.06
N PRO A 117 -6.38 0.93 22.37
CA PRO A 117 -6.07 -0.02 21.30
C PRO A 117 -6.16 -1.47 21.77
N GLY A 118 -6.90 -2.30 21.02
CA GLY A 118 -7.04 -3.73 21.28
C GLY A 118 -8.03 -4.11 22.40
N GLU A 119 -8.70 -3.15 23.05
CA GLU A 119 -9.72 -3.45 24.06
C GLU A 119 -11.05 -3.88 23.42
N LEU A 120 -11.46 -3.22 22.34
CA LEU A 120 -12.67 -3.57 21.61
C LEU A 120 -12.47 -4.87 20.83
N LYS A 121 -13.41 -5.80 20.97
CA LYS A 121 -13.49 -7.08 20.26
C LYS A 121 -14.74 -7.10 19.38
N LEU A 122 -14.58 -7.38 18.10
CA LEU A 122 -15.70 -7.49 17.15
C LEU A 122 -15.68 -8.86 16.46
N THR A 123 -16.85 -9.46 16.27
CA THR A 123 -16.98 -10.58 15.33
C THR A 123 -17.12 -10.08 13.90
N SER A 124 -16.89 -10.97 12.95
CA SER A 124 -17.09 -10.74 11.51
C SER A 124 -18.49 -10.19 11.20
N GLU A 125 -19.52 -10.77 11.83
CA GLU A 125 -20.93 -10.38 11.62
C GLU A 125 -21.21 -9.00 12.22
N GLN A 126 -20.68 -8.69 13.40
CA GLN A 126 -20.85 -7.39 14.04
C GLN A 126 -20.20 -6.28 13.23
N MET A 127 -18.99 -6.50 12.74
CA MET A 127 -18.33 -5.54 11.88
C MET A 127 -19.09 -5.37 10.56
N ALA A 128 -19.58 -6.44 9.92
CA ALA A 128 -20.45 -6.30 8.74
C ALA A 128 -21.73 -5.50 9.05
N ASP A 129 -22.40 -5.78 10.16
CA ASP A 129 -23.63 -5.12 10.56
C ASP A 129 -23.45 -3.64 10.94
N ILE A 130 -22.28 -3.25 11.47
CA ILE A 130 -21.91 -1.84 11.67
C ILE A 130 -21.85 -1.12 10.32
N PHE A 131 -21.10 -1.67 9.35
CA PHE A 131 -20.93 -1.06 8.02
C PHE A 131 -22.20 -1.16 7.14
N LEU A 132 -23.14 -2.05 7.46
CA LEU A 132 -24.49 -2.08 6.89
C LEU A 132 -25.45 -1.06 7.54
N GLY A 133 -25.07 -0.43 8.66
CA GLY A 133 -25.93 0.48 9.42
C GLY A 133 -26.99 -0.21 10.27
N LYS A 134 -26.83 -1.52 10.55
CA LYS A 134 -27.74 -2.31 11.40
C LYS A 134 -27.37 -2.20 12.88
N ILE A 135 -26.08 -2.17 13.21
CA ILE A 135 -25.60 -1.76 14.54
C ILE A 135 -25.33 -0.26 14.46
N LYS A 136 -26.17 0.55 15.12
CA LYS A 136 -26.13 2.01 15.02
C LYS A 136 -25.52 2.71 16.23
N LYS A 137 -25.40 2.02 17.37
CA LYS A 137 -24.89 2.59 18.62
C LYS A 137 -23.84 1.68 19.26
N TRP A 138 -22.87 2.26 19.95
CA TRP A 138 -21.79 1.50 20.61
C TRP A 138 -22.29 0.62 21.75
N ASN A 139 -23.36 1.01 22.45
CA ASN A 139 -23.96 0.23 23.52
C ASN A 139 -24.94 -0.88 23.05
N ASP A 140 -25.02 -1.19 21.75
CA ASP A 140 -25.82 -2.30 21.22
C ASP A 140 -25.50 -3.59 21.99
N ALA A 141 -26.54 -4.31 22.42
CA ALA A 141 -26.41 -5.48 23.27
C ALA A 141 -25.49 -6.55 22.66
N ARG A 142 -25.47 -6.67 21.32
CA ARG A 142 -24.59 -7.61 20.62
C ARG A 142 -23.11 -7.27 20.85
N LEU A 143 -22.74 -5.99 20.81
CA LEU A 143 -21.36 -5.57 21.04
C LEU A 143 -20.92 -5.86 22.48
N LYS A 144 -21.81 -5.68 23.46
CA LYS A 144 -21.53 -5.97 24.87
C LYS A 144 -21.20 -7.44 25.13
N THR A 145 -21.83 -8.38 24.41
CA THR A 145 -21.58 -9.83 24.58
C THR A 145 -20.10 -10.20 24.44
N ASN A 146 -19.36 -9.56 23.53
CA ASN A 146 -17.94 -9.84 23.31
C ASN A 146 -16.99 -8.94 24.12
N ASN A 147 -17.56 -7.94 24.82
CA ASN A 147 -16.81 -6.90 25.51
C ASN A 147 -17.30 -6.73 26.96
N PRO A 148 -17.35 -7.81 27.77
CA PRO A 148 -17.78 -7.70 29.16
C PRO A 148 -16.83 -6.77 29.92
N GLY A 149 -17.40 -5.81 30.65
CA GLY A 149 -16.65 -4.82 31.43
C GLY A 149 -16.10 -3.64 30.62
N LEU A 150 -16.18 -3.63 29.29
CA LEU A 150 -15.81 -2.47 28.49
C LEU A 150 -16.96 -1.46 28.50
N HIS A 151 -16.67 -0.23 28.92
CA HIS A 151 -17.66 0.85 28.90
C HIS A 151 -17.90 1.34 27.46
N LEU A 152 -19.01 0.90 26.86
CA LEU A 152 -19.45 1.34 25.54
C LEU A 152 -20.54 2.42 25.67
N PRO A 153 -20.35 3.62 25.10
CA PRO A 153 -21.26 4.74 25.30
C PRO A 153 -22.60 4.55 24.56
N ASP A 154 -23.67 5.18 25.06
CA ASP A 154 -24.92 5.34 24.32
C ASP A 154 -24.78 6.43 23.25
N SER A 155 -23.94 6.16 22.25
CA SER A 155 -23.64 7.10 21.18
C SER A 155 -23.76 6.44 19.81
N LEU A 156 -24.25 7.20 18.84
CA LEU A 156 -24.32 6.75 17.45
C LEU A 156 -22.93 6.43 16.91
N ILE A 157 -22.85 5.38 16.10
CA ILE A 157 -21.63 4.98 15.39
C ILE A 157 -21.55 5.76 14.09
N THR A 158 -20.47 6.51 13.89
CA THR A 158 -20.17 7.11 12.59
C THR A 158 -19.23 6.20 11.79
N VAL A 159 -19.73 5.59 10.72
CA VAL A 159 -18.90 4.82 9.79
C VAL A 159 -18.08 5.78 8.93
N VAL A 160 -16.79 5.47 8.77
CA VAL A 160 -15.87 6.15 7.85
C VAL A 160 -15.36 5.13 6.85
N HIS A 161 -15.57 5.40 5.56
CA HIS A 161 -15.12 4.55 4.47
C HIS A 161 -14.25 5.34 3.49
N ARG A 162 -13.71 4.65 2.48
CA ARG A 162 -12.96 5.31 1.41
C ARG A 162 -13.91 6.00 0.42
N SER A 163 -13.52 7.19 -0.04
CA SER A 163 -14.22 7.93 -1.10
C SER A 163 -13.66 7.63 -2.49
N ASP A 164 -12.42 7.18 -2.58
CA ASP A 164 -11.69 6.90 -3.81
C ASP A 164 -11.64 5.39 -4.13
N GLY A 165 -11.38 5.05 -5.41
CA GLY A 165 -11.20 3.67 -5.85
C GLY A 165 -10.00 3.02 -5.16
N SER A 166 -10.26 2.14 -4.20
CA SER A 166 -9.32 1.73 -3.17
C SER A 166 -9.10 0.21 -3.13
N GLY A 167 -7.84 -0.23 -3.13
CA GLY A 167 -7.50 -1.63 -2.89
C GLY A 167 -7.74 -2.05 -1.45
N THR A 168 -7.50 -1.17 -0.47
CA THR A 168 -7.92 -1.38 0.93
C THR A 168 -9.43 -1.66 1.04
N THR A 169 -10.26 -0.94 0.28
CA THR A 169 -11.72 -1.20 0.18
C THR A 169 -12.00 -2.54 -0.49
N TRP A 170 -11.25 -2.87 -1.54
CA TRP A 170 -11.38 -4.18 -2.17
C TRP A 170 -11.05 -5.32 -1.18
N ILE A 171 -9.97 -5.23 -0.41
CA ILE A 171 -9.60 -6.22 0.62
C ILE A 171 -10.70 -6.29 1.70
N PHE A 172 -11.10 -5.13 2.24
CA PHE A 172 -12.10 -5.05 3.31
C PHE A 172 -13.46 -5.63 2.88
N THR A 173 -13.98 -5.22 1.72
CA THR A 173 -15.26 -5.71 1.21
C THR A 173 -15.18 -7.15 0.71
N ASN A 174 -13.99 -7.64 0.33
CA ASN A 174 -13.77 -9.05 0.01
C ASN A 174 -13.97 -9.90 1.26
N TYR A 175 -13.36 -9.49 2.37
CA TYR A 175 -13.58 -10.13 3.67
C TYR A 175 -15.05 -10.07 4.09
N LEU A 176 -15.69 -8.89 4.07
CA LEU A 176 -17.10 -8.76 4.44
C LEU A 176 -18.03 -9.64 3.58
N SER A 177 -17.74 -9.78 2.28
CA SER A 177 -18.52 -10.64 1.40
C SER A 177 -18.36 -12.13 1.70
N LYS A 178 -17.20 -12.57 2.21
CA LYS A 178 -16.98 -13.96 2.64
C LYS A 178 -17.75 -14.30 3.92
N VAL A 179 -17.77 -13.38 4.88
CA VAL A 179 -18.27 -13.64 6.24
C VAL A 179 -19.70 -13.18 6.49
N SER A 180 -20.30 -12.40 5.58
CA SER A 180 -21.66 -11.92 5.71
C SER A 180 -22.44 -12.05 4.41
N LYS A 181 -23.40 -12.99 4.38
CA LYS A 181 -24.35 -13.14 3.26
C LYS A 181 -25.14 -11.86 2.99
N ALA A 182 -25.51 -11.13 4.05
CA ALA A 182 -26.24 -9.87 3.91
C ALA A 182 -25.38 -8.79 3.22
N TRP A 183 -24.07 -8.74 3.52
CA TRP A 183 -23.13 -7.87 2.82
C TRP A 183 -22.96 -8.28 1.37
N ALA A 184 -22.69 -9.56 1.12
CA ALA A 184 -22.46 -10.10 -0.23
C ALA A 184 -23.63 -9.79 -1.17
N ASN A 185 -24.87 -9.97 -0.70
CA ASN A 185 -26.06 -9.74 -1.51
C ASN A 185 -26.38 -8.26 -1.72
N LYS A 186 -26.09 -7.39 -0.75
CA LYS A 186 -26.49 -5.97 -0.79
C LYS A 186 -25.43 -5.04 -1.37
N VAL A 187 -24.16 -5.29 -1.06
CA VAL A 187 -23.04 -4.38 -1.35
C VAL A 187 -21.98 -5.04 -2.23
N GLY A 188 -21.65 -6.30 -1.95
CA GLY A 188 -20.65 -7.07 -2.70
C GLY A 188 -19.21 -6.58 -2.48
N ASN A 189 -18.33 -6.90 -3.44
CA ASN A 189 -16.90 -6.63 -3.38
C ASN A 189 -16.41 -5.86 -4.60
N ASN A 190 -15.83 -4.67 -4.37
CA ASN A 190 -15.19 -3.88 -5.41
C ASN A 190 -14.24 -2.84 -4.78
N LYS A 191 -13.43 -2.16 -5.61
CA LYS A 191 -12.59 -1.03 -5.20
C LYS A 191 -13.42 0.21 -4.81
N ALA A 192 -14.66 0.29 -5.30
CA ALA A 192 -15.66 1.29 -4.93
C ALA A 192 -17.03 0.62 -4.91
N VAL A 193 -17.80 0.80 -3.84
CA VAL A 193 -19.12 0.20 -3.64
C VAL A 193 -20.12 1.27 -3.20
N ALA A 194 -21.42 0.98 -3.37
CA ALA A 194 -22.48 1.83 -2.83
C ALA A 194 -22.59 1.61 -1.31
N TRP A 195 -21.86 2.41 -0.53
CA TRP A 195 -21.85 2.31 0.93
C TRP A 195 -23.24 2.59 1.52
N PRO A 196 -23.78 1.72 2.40
CA PRO A 196 -25.09 1.94 3.00
C PRO A 196 -25.15 3.14 3.94
N VAL A 197 -24.04 3.41 4.64
CA VAL A 197 -23.89 4.48 5.62
C VAL A 197 -22.45 4.96 5.66
N GLY A 198 -22.26 6.15 6.23
CA GLY A 198 -20.94 6.67 6.60
C GLY A 198 -20.50 7.85 5.76
N VAL A 199 -19.29 8.32 6.05
CA VAL A 199 -18.63 9.43 5.36
C VAL A 199 -17.37 8.97 4.66
N GLY A 200 -17.09 9.54 3.49
CA GLY A 200 -15.94 9.18 2.66
C GLY A 200 -14.68 9.98 2.98
N GLY A 201 -13.62 9.31 3.42
CA GLY A 201 -12.25 9.86 3.48
C GLY A 201 -11.45 9.47 2.24
N LYS A 202 -10.62 10.37 1.70
CA LYS A 202 -9.74 10.07 0.55
C LYS A 202 -8.43 9.44 1.04
N GLY A 203 -8.06 8.27 0.51
CA GLY A 203 -6.85 7.55 0.95
C GLY A 203 -7.00 6.91 2.33
N ASN A 204 -5.97 6.17 2.76
CA ASN A 204 -5.88 5.74 4.17
C ASN A 204 -5.72 6.96 5.09
N GLU A 205 -4.98 7.95 4.60
CA GLU A 205 -4.74 9.26 5.20
C GLU A 205 -6.06 9.93 5.59
N GLY A 206 -7.00 10.03 4.65
CA GLY A 206 -8.31 10.67 4.88
C GLY A 206 -9.19 9.89 5.86
N VAL A 207 -9.19 8.56 5.78
CA VAL A 207 -9.96 7.72 6.73
C VAL A 207 -9.38 7.85 8.14
N ALA A 208 -8.06 7.73 8.32
CA ALA A 208 -7.39 7.91 9.60
C ALA A 208 -7.66 9.30 10.19
N SER A 209 -7.57 10.32 9.34
CA SER A 209 -7.85 11.72 9.66
C SER A 209 -9.29 11.94 10.14
N TYR A 210 -10.27 11.32 9.47
CA TYR A 210 -11.69 11.40 9.86
C TYR A 210 -11.96 10.67 11.17
N VAL A 211 -11.49 9.43 11.32
CA VAL A 211 -11.71 8.65 12.54
C VAL A 211 -11.13 9.37 13.76
N ARG A 212 -9.93 9.96 13.65
CA ARG A 212 -9.34 10.73 14.75
C ARG A 212 -10.15 11.96 15.18
N ARG A 213 -10.85 12.62 14.24
CA ARG A 213 -11.63 13.84 14.54
C ARG A 213 -13.06 13.54 14.96
N ILE A 214 -13.68 12.53 14.36
CA ILE A 214 -15.08 12.20 14.58
C ILE A 214 -15.18 11.27 15.79
N LYS A 215 -15.70 11.79 16.90
CA LYS A 215 -16.01 10.97 18.09
C LYS A 215 -17.03 9.90 17.73
N ASN A 216 -16.93 8.76 18.39
CA ASN A 216 -17.76 7.58 18.20
C ASN A 216 -17.73 7.03 16.76
N SER A 217 -16.59 7.14 16.08
CA SER A 217 -16.44 6.65 14.71
C SER A 217 -15.69 5.32 14.62
N ILE A 218 -15.89 4.64 13.50
CA ILE A 218 -15.15 3.45 13.08
C ILE A 218 -14.83 3.56 11.59
N GLY A 219 -13.60 3.22 11.22
CA GLY A 219 -13.17 3.10 9.83
C GLY A 219 -12.20 1.95 9.65
N TYR A 220 -11.69 1.77 8.44
CA TYR A 220 -10.71 0.74 8.12
C TYR A 220 -9.50 1.36 7.42
N VAL A 221 -8.31 1.04 7.90
CA VAL A 221 -7.04 1.54 7.34
C VAL A 221 -6.03 0.39 7.27
N GLU A 222 -4.99 0.54 6.46
CA GLU A 222 -3.80 -0.30 6.62
C GLU A 222 -3.13 -0.02 7.99
N TYR A 223 -2.60 -1.07 8.63
CA TYR A 223 -2.14 -1.04 10.02
C TYR A 223 -1.06 0.00 10.32
N ALA A 224 -0.11 0.25 9.43
CA ALA A 224 0.92 1.28 9.65
C ALA A 224 0.29 2.67 9.87
N TYR A 225 -0.83 2.98 9.21
CA TYR A 225 -1.57 4.22 9.45
C TYR A 225 -2.16 4.28 10.87
N ALA A 226 -2.68 3.17 11.39
CA ALA A 226 -3.20 3.12 12.75
C ALA A 226 -2.09 3.38 13.78
N LEU A 227 -0.93 2.74 13.60
CA LEU A 227 0.22 2.87 14.49
C LEU A 227 0.84 4.27 14.47
N GLN A 228 1.18 4.78 13.28
CA GLN A 228 1.79 6.11 13.12
C GLN A 228 0.89 7.22 13.66
N ASN A 229 -0.43 7.02 13.61
CA ASN A 229 -1.41 7.97 14.11
C ASN A 229 -1.88 7.69 15.54
N LYS A 230 -1.31 6.69 16.23
CA LYS A 230 -1.65 6.29 17.61
C LYS A 230 -3.16 6.05 17.80
N MET A 231 -3.78 5.39 16.83
CA MET A 231 -5.22 5.14 16.80
C MET A 231 -5.60 3.94 17.67
N SER A 232 -6.76 4.01 18.32
CA SER A 232 -7.40 2.81 18.87
C SER A 232 -7.89 1.92 17.73
N TYR A 233 -7.71 0.61 17.85
CA TYR A 233 -8.16 -0.41 16.90
C TYR A 233 -8.86 -1.55 17.63
N ALA A 234 -9.69 -2.31 16.91
CA ALA A 234 -10.35 -3.49 17.45
C ALA A 234 -9.58 -4.79 17.17
N LYS A 235 -9.72 -5.76 18.07
CA LYS A 235 -9.44 -7.18 17.79
C LYS A 235 -10.60 -7.77 17.00
N LEU A 236 -10.29 -8.74 16.14
CA LEU A 236 -11.29 -9.44 15.35
C LEU A 236 -11.33 -10.91 15.73
N ARG A 237 -12.54 -11.48 15.78
CA ARG A 237 -12.71 -12.93 15.82
C ARG A 237 -12.36 -13.48 14.44
N ASN A 238 -11.35 -14.34 14.36
CA ASN A 238 -10.96 -14.98 13.12
C ASN A 238 -11.87 -16.18 12.77
N ARG A 239 -11.58 -16.79 11.62
CA ARG A 239 -12.30 -17.94 11.09
C ARG A 239 -12.39 -19.10 12.07
N ASP A 240 -11.34 -19.30 12.87
CA ASP A 240 -11.22 -20.40 13.83
C ASP A 240 -11.83 -20.05 15.19
N GLY A 241 -12.42 -18.85 15.34
CA GLY A 241 -13.15 -18.44 16.53
C GLY A 241 -12.33 -17.68 17.57
N HIS A 242 -11.07 -17.38 17.30
CA HIS A 242 -10.16 -16.69 18.23
C HIS A 242 -10.15 -15.18 18.00
N PHE A 243 -10.16 -14.39 19.08
CA PHE A 243 -9.96 -12.94 18.99
C PHE A 243 -8.47 -12.61 18.88
N VAL A 244 -8.05 -12.18 17.70
CA VAL A 244 -6.66 -11.89 17.36
C VAL A 244 -6.39 -10.39 17.28
N SER A 245 -5.15 -10.00 17.58
CA SER A 245 -4.66 -8.63 17.36
C SER A 245 -4.11 -8.47 15.94
N PRO A 246 -4.16 -7.26 15.36
CA PRO A 246 -3.47 -6.98 14.10
C PRO A 246 -1.97 -6.80 14.37
N THR A 247 -1.17 -7.82 14.12
CA THR A 247 0.29 -7.77 14.28
C THR A 247 0.96 -8.33 13.03
N SER A 248 2.19 -7.91 12.74
CA SER A 248 2.95 -8.48 11.61
C SER A 248 3.02 -10.00 11.66
N LYS A 249 3.20 -10.60 12.86
CA LYS A 249 3.14 -12.06 13.05
C LYS A 249 1.79 -12.66 12.61
N ASN A 250 0.68 -12.04 12.98
CA ASN A 250 -0.66 -12.56 12.65
C ASN A 250 -1.00 -12.37 11.16
N PHE A 251 -0.44 -11.33 10.51
CA PHE A 251 -0.51 -11.16 9.06
C PHE A 251 0.32 -12.23 8.33
N GLN A 252 1.51 -12.57 8.85
CA GLN A 252 2.35 -13.66 8.32
C GLN A 252 1.63 -15.01 8.38
N ILE A 253 0.96 -15.30 9.49
CA ILE A 253 0.18 -16.54 9.66
C ILE A 253 -0.93 -16.63 8.61
N ALA A 254 -1.66 -15.54 8.36
CA ALA A 254 -2.67 -15.50 7.30
C ALA A 254 -2.07 -15.70 5.90
N ALA A 255 -0.82 -15.27 5.67
CA ALA A 255 -0.13 -15.42 4.40
C ALA A 255 0.60 -16.77 4.23
N ALA A 256 0.74 -17.58 5.28
CA ALA A 256 1.62 -18.74 5.31
C ALA A 256 1.26 -19.83 4.27
N ASN A 257 -0.03 -19.95 3.94
CA ASN A 257 -0.53 -20.95 3.00
C ASN A 257 -0.76 -20.40 1.58
N ALA A 258 -0.24 -19.21 1.27
CA ALA A 258 -0.40 -18.60 -0.04
C ALA A 258 0.42 -19.36 -1.11
N ASP A 259 -0.27 -20.05 -2.01
CA ASP A 259 0.33 -20.75 -3.14
C ASP A 259 0.59 -19.80 -4.32
N TRP A 260 1.65 -19.00 -4.19
CA TRP A 260 2.05 -18.03 -5.21
C TRP A 260 2.52 -18.67 -6.51
N GLU A 261 3.03 -19.90 -6.45
CA GLU A 261 3.57 -20.61 -7.62
C GLU A 261 2.45 -21.01 -8.59
N HIS A 262 1.29 -21.40 -8.06
CA HIS A 262 0.12 -21.77 -8.86
C HIS A 262 -0.93 -20.67 -8.96
N ALA A 263 -0.58 -19.41 -8.66
CA ALA A 263 -1.48 -18.26 -8.76
C ALA A 263 -1.31 -17.52 -10.10
N PRO A 264 -2.21 -17.70 -11.10
CA PRO A 264 -2.05 -17.08 -12.41
C PRO A 264 -2.04 -15.54 -12.29
N GLY A 265 -1.02 -14.90 -12.88
CA GLY A 265 -0.83 -13.45 -12.78
C GLY A 265 -0.53 -12.96 -11.34
N PHE A 266 -0.08 -13.85 -10.47
CA PHE A 266 0.06 -13.63 -9.02
C PHE A 266 -1.25 -13.19 -8.35
N TYR A 267 -2.40 -13.56 -8.90
CA TYR A 267 -3.69 -13.24 -8.27
C TYR A 267 -3.84 -13.99 -6.95
N MET A 268 -3.71 -13.29 -5.82
CA MET A 268 -3.72 -13.89 -4.49
C MET A 268 -4.65 -13.13 -3.54
N VAL A 269 -5.43 -13.88 -2.74
CA VAL A 269 -6.41 -13.33 -1.79
C VAL A 269 -6.16 -13.91 -0.40
N LEU A 270 -5.80 -13.04 0.56
CA LEU A 270 -5.33 -13.43 1.90
C LEU A 270 -6.33 -13.13 3.03
N THR A 271 -7.59 -12.85 2.67
CA THR A 271 -8.66 -12.60 3.64
C THR A 271 -9.31 -13.91 4.12
N ASP A 272 -9.69 -13.96 5.39
CA ASP A 272 -10.38 -15.07 6.06
C ASP A 272 -9.64 -16.43 5.97
N GLN A 273 -8.32 -16.38 6.09
CA GLN A 273 -7.44 -17.55 6.06
C GLN A 273 -7.49 -18.30 7.41
N PRO A 274 -7.41 -19.65 7.40
CA PRO A 274 -7.42 -20.46 8.63
C PRO A 274 -6.14 -20.23 9.47
N GLY A 275 -6.19 -20.67 10.73
CA GLY A 275 -5.09 -20.60 11.69
C GLY A 275 -5.50 -19.84 12.95
N ALA A 276 -5.19 -20.40 14.12
CA ALA A 276 -5.61 -19.89 15.42
C ALA A 276 -5.24 -18.41 15.66
N ASP A 277 -4.09 -17.96 15.15
CA ASP A 277 -3.60 -16.58 15.27
C ASP A 277 -3.73 -15.77 13.95
N SER A 278 -4.37 -16.32 12.92
CA SER A 278 -4.50 -15.68 11.60
C SER A 278 -5.31 -14.38 11.67
N TRP A 279 -4.75 -13.27 11.17
CA TRP A 279 -5.48 -12.02 11.03
C TRP A 279 -6.48 -12.07 9.85
N PRO A 280 -7.78 -11.77 10.05
CA PRO A 280 -8.80 -12.05 9.04
C PRO A 280 -8.75 -11.14 7.79
N ILE A 281 -8.15 -9.96 7.89
CA ILE A 281 -8.18 -8.95 6.83
C ILE A 281 -6.76 -8.65 6.33
N THR A 282 -6.01 -9.70 6.01
CA THR A 282 -4.68 -9.61 5.41
C THR A 282 -4.79 -9.44 3.89
N GLY A 283 -3.89 -8.67 3.29
CA GLY A 283 -3.82 -8.48 1.85
C GLY A 283 -2.41 -8.23 1.34
N ALA A 284 -2.20 -8.49 0.05
CA ALA A 284 -0.98 -8.15 -0.67
C ALA A 284 -1.17 -6.88 -1.48
N SER A 285 -0.10 -6.10 -1.66
CA SER A 285 -0.03 -4.98 -2.59
C SER A 285 0.84 -5.35 -3.78
N PHE A 286 0.39 -4.97 -4.97
CA PHE A 286 0.98 -5.35 -6.25
C PHE A 286 1.47 -4.14 -7.02
N ILE A 287 2.52 -4.35 -7.81
CA ILE A 287 3.01 -3.41 -8.81
C ILE A 287 2.56 -3.87 -10.20
N LEU A 288 2.24 -2.91 -11.05
CA LEU A 288 1.82 -3.09 -12.43
C LEU A 288 2.82 -2.39 -13.36
N VAL A 289 3.35 -3.14 -14.32
CA VAL A 289 4.26 -2.62 -15.36
C VAL A 289 3.89 -3.22 -16.71
N TYR A 290 4.17 -2.53 -17.81
CA TYR A 290 3.96 -3.12 -19.14
C TYR A 290 4.89 -4.32 -19.40
N LYS A 291 4.38 -5.34 -20.07
CA LYS A 291 5.21 -6.45 -20.57
C LYS A 291 6.17 -5.95 -21.67
N THR A 292 5.66 -5.14 -22.60
CA THR A 292 6.47 -4.51 -23.65
C THR A 292 6.78 -3.06 -23.29
N GLN A 293 8.07 -2.78 -23.10
CA GLN A 293 8.57 -1.51 -22.58
C GLN A 293 9.02 -0.59 -23.71
N ALA A 294 8.32 0.53 -23.84
CA ALA A 294 8.68 1.60 -24.77
C ALA A 294 9.91 2.40 -24.30
N LYS A 295 10.16 2.41 -22.98
CA LYS A 295 11.33 3.05 -22.35
C LYS A 295 12.11 2.00 -21.53
N PRO A 296 12.88 1.11 -22.17
CA PRO A 296 13.55 0.00 -21.48
C PRO A 296 14.46 0.44 -20.32
N LYS A 297 15.19 1.55 -20.46
CA LYS A 297 16.02 2.10 -19.38
C LYS A 297 15.22 2.49 -18.14
N THR A 298 14.09 3.18 -18.31
CA THR A 298 13.20 3.56 -17.21
C THR A 298 12.58 2.34 -16.54
N ALA A 299 12.13 1.37 -17.34
CA ALA A 299 11.62 0.11 -16.83
C ALA A 299 12.67 -0.66 -16.02
N ALA A 300 13.92 -0.70 -16.49
CA ALA A 300 15.02 -1.31 -15.75
C ALA A 300 15.27 -0.60 -14.42
N ALA A 301 15.19 0.74 -14.37
CA ALA A 301 15.31 1.50 -13.12
C ALA A 301 14.16 1.18 -12.13
N VAL A 302 12.93 1.07 -12.63
CA VAL A 302 11.77 0.64 -11.82
C VAL A 302 11.98 -0.75 -11.24
N LEU A 303 12.38 -1.72 -12.07
CA LEU A 303 12.58 -3.09 -11.61
C LEU A 303 13.76 -3.20 -10.64
N LYS A 304 14.87 -2.47 -10.87
CA LYS A 304 16.00 -2.41 -9.94
C LYS A 304 15.63 -1.81 -8.58
N PHE A 305 14.72 -0.85 -8.53
CA PHE A 305 14.21 -0.32 -7.27
C PHE A 305 13.46 -1.40 -6.47
N PHE A 306 12.55 -2.14 -7.13
CA PHE A 306 11.77 -3.19 -6.46
C PHE A 306 12.62 -4.41 -6.11
N ASP A 307 13.59 -4.77 -6.96
CA ASP A 307 14.62 -5.78 -6.67
C ASP A 307 15.42 -5.41 -5.42
N TRP A 308 15.95 -4.19 -5.36
CA TRP A 308 16.64 -3.69 -4.17
C TRP A 308 15.73 -3.74 -2.94
N ALA A 309 14.46 -3.39 -3.07
CA ALA A 309 13.51 -3.43 -1.95
C ALA A 309 13.23 -4.87 -1.48
N TYR A 310 13.23 -5.86 -2.38
CA TYR A 310 13.14 -7.27 -1.97
C TYR A 310 14.36 -7.73 -1.17
N HIS A 311 15.56 -7.28 -1.53
CA HIS A 311 16.82 -7.79 -0.95
C HIS A 311 17.35 -6.98 0.23
N HIS A 312 17.03 -5.68 0.30
CA HIS A 312 17.55 -4.74 1.30
C HIS A 312 16.44 -4.01 2.07
N GLY A 313 15.18 -4.17 1.64
CA GLY A 313 14.04 -3.43 2.18
C GLY A 313 13.29 -4.13 3.31
N GLN A 314 13.56 -5.41 3.60
CA GLN A 314 12.70 -6.22 4.48
C GLN A 314 12.66 -5.65 5.90
N GLN A 315 13.81 -5.31 6.49
CA GLN A 315 13.86 -4.77 7.85
C GLN A 315 13.12 -3.42 7.97
N MET A 316 13.14 -2.60 6.91
CA MET A 316 12.38 -1.34 6.87
C MET A 316 10.86 -1.59 6.82
N ALA A 317 10.44 -2.62 6.09
CA ALA A 317 9.04 -3.02 6.03
C ALA A 317 8.55 -3.58 7.37
N GLU A 318 9.34 -4.44 8.02
CA GLU A 318 9.02 -5.02 9.33
C GLU A 318 8.91 -3.96 10.43
N LYS A 319 9.80 -2.94 10.41
CA LYS A 319 9.72 -1.78 11.32
C LYS A 319 8.45 -0.93 11.14
N LEU A 320 7.77 -1.09 10.01
CA LEU A 320 6.48 -0.46 9.70
C LEU A 320 5.32 -1.46 9.79
N ASP A 321 5.54 -2.63 10.40
CA ASP A 321 4.56 -3.71 10.61
C ASP A 321 3.98 -4.34 9.34
N TYR A 322 4.66 -4.17 8.20
CA TYR A 322 4.39 -4.94 7.00
C TYR A 322 5.03 -6.32 7.07
N VAL A 323 4.62 -7.18 6.14
CA VAL A 323 5.16 -8.52 5.93
C VAL A 323 5.91 -8.59 4.61
N PRO A 324 7.24 -8.79 4.63
CA PRO A 324 8.04 -9.03 3.43
C PRO A 324 7.53 -10.22 2.59
N ILE A 325 7.74 -10.14 1.28
CA ILE A 325 7.45 -11.26 0.37
C ILE A 325 8.47 -12.38 0.63
N PRO A 326 8.05 -13.66 0.77
CA PRO A 326 8.98 -14.76 1.04
C PRO A 326 10.05 -14.90 -0.06
N PRO A 327 11.30 -15.28 0.27
CA PRO A 327 12.39 -15.38 -0.71
C PRO A 327 12.05 -16.26 -1.93
N LYS A 328 11.35 -17.38 -1.74
CA LYS A 328 10.90 -18.24 -2.85
C LYS A 328 9.99 -17.50 -3.86
N VAL A 329 9.16 -16.59 -3.36
CA VAL A 329 8.25 -15.78 -4.17
C VAL A 329 9.02 -14.65 -4.85
N VAL A 330 10.00 -14.04 -4.17
CA VAL A 330 10.93 -13.07 -4.79
C VAL A 330 11.62 -13.68 -6.01
N SER A 331 12.23 -14.86 -5.86
CA SER A 331 12.88 -15.55 -6.98
C SER A 331 11.91 -15.92 -8.11
N LEU A 332 10.65 -16.22 -7.79
CA LEU A 332 9.61 -16.46 -8.80
C LEU A 332 9.28 -15.17 -9.57
N VAL A 333 9.15 -14.05 -8.88
CA VAL A 333 8.90 -12.72 -9.49
C VAL A 333 10.04 -12.34 -10.44
N GLU A 334 11.27 -12.44 -9.97
CA GLU A 334 12.50 -12.15 -10.72
C GLU A 334 12.61 -12.98 -12.02
N ARG A 335 12.40 -14.30 -11.94
CA ARG A 335 12.35 -15.17 -13.13
C ARG A 335 11.25 -14.75 -14.09
N THR A 336 10.11 -14.31 -13.55
CA THR A 336 8.98 -13.87 -14.38
C THR A 336 9.27 -12.55 -15.07
N TRP A 337 9.96 -11.60 -14.41
CA TRP A 337 10.44 -10.36 -15.04
C TRP A 337 11.34 -10.64 -16.23
N ALA A 338 12.34 -11.52 -16.06
CA ALA A 338 13.27 -11.93 -17.12
C ALA A 338 12.55 -12.46 -18.36
N LYS A 339 11.48 -13.24 -18.13
CA LYS A 339 10.71 -13.90 -19.18
C LYS A 339 9.73 -12.97 -19.87
N GLN A 340 9.06 -12.09 -19.13
CA GLN A 340 7.89 -11.36 -19.62
C GLN A 340 8.13 -9.89 -19.91
N ILE A 341 9.13 -9.25 -19.29
CA ILE A 341 9.36 -7.80 -19.45
C ILE A 341 10.47 -7.57 -20.48
N LYS A 342 10.06 -7.11 -21.65
CA LYS A 342 10.90 -6.99 -22.85
C LYS A 342 10.84 -5.60 -23.45
N SER A 343 11.89 -5.18 -24.13
CA SER A 343 11.88 -4.02 -25.03
C SER A 343 10.98 -4.27 -26.24
N LYS A 344 10.80 -3.24 -27.09
CA LYS A 344 10.12 -3.42 -28.39
C LYS A 344 10.86 -4.35 -29.36
N SER A 345 12.18 -4.50 -29.22
CA SER A 345 12.99 -5.45 -30.01
C SER A 345 12.89 -6.88 -29.50
N GLY A 346 12.19 -7.13 -28.39
CA GLY A 346 12.03 -8.46 -27.79
C GLY A 346 13.13 -8.86 -26.82
N GLU A 347 14.12 -8.00 -26.58
CA GLU A 347 15.19 -8.21 -25.62
C GLU A 347 14.68 -8.03 -24.18
N PRO A 348 15.10 -8.87 -23.22
CA PRO A 348 14.79 -8.67 -21.81
C PRO A 348 15.25 -7.30 -21.30
N VAL A 349 14.42 -6.63 -20.50
CA VAL A 349 14.75 -5.33 -19.90
C VAL A 349 15.79 -5.46 -18.78
N LEU A 350 15.77 -6.59 -18.09
CA LEU A 350 16.82 -7.00 -17.15
C LEU A 350 17.43 -8.31 -17.66
N ASN A 351 18.73 -8.26 -17.95
CA ASN A 351 19.51 -9.50 -18.08
C ASN A 351 19.69 -10.05 -16.68
N VAL A 352 18.96 -11.11 -16.38
CA VAL A 352 19.08 -11.88 -15.16
C VAL A 352 20.44 -12.59 -15.18
N SER A 353 21.49 -11.85 -14.81
CA SER A 353 22.61 -12.39 -14.06
C SER A 353 22.19 -12.40 -12.59
N LEU A 354 21.04 -13.00 -12.26
CA LEU A 354 20.63 -13.09 -10.86
C LEU A 354 21.39 -14.26 -10.24
N ALA A 355 22.19 -13.89 -9.25
CA ALA A 355 22.89 -14.71 -8.28
C ALA A 355 22.49 -16.20 -8.26
N GLN A 356 23.48 -17.05 -8.52
CA GLN A 356 23.50 -18.42 -8.01
C GLN A 356 23.51 -18.40 -6.48
#